data_AF-A0A936PLT1-F1
#
_entry.id   AF-A0A936PLT1-F1
#
_cell.length_a   1.000
_cell.length_b   1.000
_cell.length_c   1.000
_cell.angle_alpha   90.00
_cell.angle_beta   90.00
_cell.angle_gamma   90.00
#
_symmetry.space_group_name_H-M   'P 1'
#
loop_
_entity.id
_entity.type
_entity.pdbx_description
1 polymer ?
#
loop_
_entity_poly.entity_id
_entity_poly.type
_entity_poly.pdbx_seq_one_letter_code
_entity_poly.pdbx_strand_id
1 'polypeptide(L)'
;MSTQSPLPDWLTPLREDPRAPQTLTWLNEQERAEQDEAVAGHYAGGWPLGVLWTDTLWEAHMADLPKMRAVATGPTINGRQAMFEYTPIVFTDGEQLFLALNYSHPTYLWLPCGRDMGELARLLRGYTEAPRLARAEFPRVHRACMGFIQQNRVPNPYSGELVAAYPHDLQRHWTFSPFADTYQWGSAYREDPWEPSLAGLNQIDVVIRSREYVKQGDNEVCSFTRSTVFSHSYFKMELHRSCLWVMELRYDPSLGGGVSQAFNERFGGGFPPDLPVDLFGAILGFYHYPAETITVEPDEESFPVGLQAYTATICHDLGALTEALRRYAKHPDVNVRAAVQSACITYNLGALAEEFWAEETDEEMLELYRRMSQFGVSGPTYDEQGEPPDLYPDEDDDDDDDDDDDDSFDDEEDEA
;
A
#
# COMPACT_ATOMS: atom_id res chain seq x y z
N MET A 1 -22.89 -32.13 9.86
CA MET A 1 -21.87 -32.40 10.90
C MET A 1 -20.71 -33.12 10.24
N SER A 2 -19.71 -32.35 9.78
CA SER A 2 -18.47 -32.93 9.26
C SER A 2 -17.71 -33.52 10.46
N THR A 3 -17.39 -34.81 10.43
CA THR A 3 -16.56 -35.45 11.45
C THR A 3 -15.19 -34.80 11.39
N GLN A 4 -14.85 -34.00 12.40
CA GLN A 4 -13.54 -33.37 12.48
C GLN A 4 -12.46 -34.46 12.53
N SER A 5 -11.56 -34.47 11.55
CA SER A 5 -10.41 -35.38 11.56
C SER A 5 -9.59 -35.15 12.83
N PRO A 6 -9.11 -36.22 13.49
CA PRO A 6 -8.23 -36.08 14.65
C PRO A 6 -6.95 -35.34 14.25
N LEU A 7 -6.38 -34.61 15.22
CA LEU A 7 -5.09 -33.96 15.03
C LEU A 7 -3.99 -35.00 14.78
N PRO A 8 -2.95 -34.69 13.98
CA PRO A 8 -1.84 -35.60 13.76
C PRO A 8 -1.07 -35.93 15.05
N ASP A 9 -0.67 -37.20 15.21
CA ASP A 9 0.06 -37.69 16.38
C ASP A 9 1.40 -36.96 16.62
N TRP A 10 2.01 -36.42 15.57
CA TRP A 10 3.28 -35.69 15.64
C TRP A 10 3.17 -34.34 16.36
N LEU A 11 1.95 -33.80 16.57
CA LEU A 11 1.76 -32.57 17.35
C LEU A 11 1.98 -32.78 18.84
N THR A 12 1.65 -33.96 19.37
CA THR A 12 1.79 -34.28 20.80
C THR A 12 3.20 -34.00 21.33
N PRO A 13 4.28 -34.55 20.72
CA PRO A 13 5.64 -34.26 21.19
C PRO A 13 6.06 -32.78 21.02
N LEU A 14 5.47 -32.03 20.08
CA LEU A 14 5.75 -30.60 19.93
C LEU A 14 5.14 -29.75 21.05
N ARG A 15 3.99 -30.17 21.60
CA ARG A 15 3.37 -29.51 22.77
C ARG A 15 4.25 -29.57 24.01
N GLU A 16 5.02 -30.64 24.13
CA GLU A 16 5.92 -30.91 25.24
C GLU A 16 7.35 -30.41 24.97
N ASP A 17 7.62 -29.83 23.80
CA ASP A 17 8.96 -29.36 23.44
C ASP A 17 9.37 -28.18 24.34
N PRO A 18 10.51 -28.26 25.06
CA PRO A 18 10.96 -27.19 25.95
C PRO A 18 11.30 -25.88 25.22
N ARG A 19 11.41 -25.90 23.89
CA ARG A 19 11.60 -24.72 23.04
C ARG A 19 10.30 -24.00 22.70
N ALA A 20 9.14 -24.60 23.01
CA ALA A 20 7.84 -23.97 22.78
C ALA A 20 7.78 -22.60 23.48
N PRO A 21 7.34 -21.54 22.78
CA PRO A 21 7.18 -20.23 23.40
C PRO A 21 6.24 -20.34 24.60
N GLN A 22 6.63 -19.79 25.75
CA GLN A 22 5.76 -19.75 26.93
C GLN A 22 4.51 -18.87 26.70
N THR A 23 4.57 -18.00 25.69
CA THR A 23 3.46 -17.16 25.23
C THR A 23 2.48 -17.90 24.32
N LEU A 24 2.77 -19.15 23.94
CA LEU A 24 1.88 -19.96 23.11
C LEU A 24 0.85 -20.68 23.98
N THR A 25 -0.43 -20.53 23.65
CA THR A 25 -1.54 -21.21 24.31
C THR A 25 -2.10 -22.30 23.40
N TRP A 26 -1.94 -23.57 23.79
CA TRP A 26 -2.45 -24.71 23.01
C TRP A 26 -3.95 -24.87 23.15
N LEU A 27 -4.64 -24.99 22.03
CA LEU A 27 -6.09 -25.08 21.99
C LEU A 27 -6.59 -26.50 22.27
N ASN A 28 -7.57 -26.62 23.16
CA ASN A 28 -8.35 -27.83 23.38
C ASN A 28 -9.35 -28.07 22.22
N GLU A 29 -10.09 -29.18 22.23
CA GLU A 29 -10.98 -29.53 21.11
C GLU A 29 -12.09 -28.52 20.85
N GLN A 30 -12.68 -28.00 21.92
CA GLN A 30 -13.73 -26.98 21.82
C GLN A 30 -13.16 -25.67 21.29
N GLU A 31 -12.06 -25.18 21.88
CA GLU A 31 -11.42 -23.92 21.46
C GLU A 31 -10.96 -23.97 20.00
N ARG A 32 -10.45 -25.12 19.53
CA ARG A 32 -10.13 -25.30 18.11
C ARG A 32 -11.35 -25.19 17.22
N ALA A 33 -12.44 -25.85 17.59
CA ALA A 33 -13.68 -25.81 16.80
C ALA A 33 -14.25 -24.38 16.72
N GLU A 34 -14.23 -23.65 17.85
CA GLU A 34 -14.62 -22.24 17.91
C GLU A 34 -13.72 -21.36 17.03
N GLN A 35 -12.40 -21.58 17.07
CA GLN A 35 -11.44 -20.82 16.26
C GLN A 35 -11.57 -21.13 14.76
N ASP A 36 -11.73 -22.40 14.39
CA ASP A 36 -11.95 -22.83 13.01
C ASP A 36 -13.26 -22.24 12.46
N GLU A 37 -14.34 -22.23 13.27
CA GLU A 37 -15.62 -21.63 12.93
C GLU A 37 -15.53 -20.11 12.78
N ALA A 38 -14.81 -19.42 13.69
CA ALA A 38 -14.59 -17.98 13.60
C ALA A 38 -13.85 -17.59 12.31
N VAL A 39 -12.80 -18.34 11.95
CA VAL A 39 -12.06 -18.09 10.70
C VAL A 39 -12.95 -18.36 9.50
N ALA A 40 -13.66 -19.50 9.45
CA ALA A 40 -14.57 -19.80 8.36
C ALA A 40 -15.70 -18.76 8.22
N GLY A 41 -16.24 -18.30 9.35
CA GLY A 41 -17.27 -17.27 9.42
C GLY A 41 -16.80 -15.92 8.88
N HIS A 42 -15.54 -15.55 9.10
CA HIS A 42 -14.96 -14.32 8.57
C HIS A 42 -15.01 -14.26 7.02
N TYR A 43 -14.76 -15.39 6.36
CA TYR A 43 -14.72 -15.49 4.90
C TYR A 43 -16.05 -15.94 4.27
N ALA A 44 -17.05 -16.29 5.09
CA ALA A 44 -18.34 -16.79 4.60
C ALA A 44 -19.15 -15.74 3.81
N GLY A 45 -18.93 -14.45 4.10
CA GLY A 45 -19.62 -13.33 3.47
C GLY A 45 -19.04 -12.84 2.14
N GLY A 46 -17.96 -13.47 1.65
CA GLY A 46 -17.20 -13.01 0.49
C GLY A 46 -15.90 -12.31 0.90
N TRP A 47 -15.43 -11.39 0.06
CA TRP A 47 -14.12 -10.73 0.21
C TRP A 47 -14.08 -9.83 1.46
N PRO A 48 -13.22 -10.14 2.45
CA PRO A 48 -13.02 -9.24 3.58
C PRO A 48 -12.41 -7.91 3.14
N LEU A 49 -12.80 -6.83 3.82
CA LEU A 49 -12.25 -5.49 3.61
C LEU A 49 -10.75 -5.43 3.93
N GLY A 50 -10.06 -4.48 3.31
CA GLY A 50 -8.66 -4.18 3.62
C GLY A 50 -7.64 -5.16 3.03
N VAL A 51 -8.09 -6.11 2.21
CA VAL A 51 -7.26 -6.99 1.38
C VAL A 51 -7.72 -6.82 -0.06
N LEU A 52 -6.80 -6.61 -1.00
CA LEU A 52 -7.14 -6.61 -2.42
C LEU A 52 -7.22 -8.04 -2.94
N TRP A 53 -8.43 -8.46 -3.24
CA TRP A 53 -8.72 -9.77 -3.79
C TRP A 53 -8.80 -9.72 -5.31
N THR A 54 -8.33 -10.79 -5.92
CA THR A 54 -8.69 -11.19 -7.27
C THR A 54 -9.38 -12.55 -7.18
N ASP A 55 -10.13 -12.93 -8.21
CA ASP A 55 -10.77 -14.25 -8.24
C ASP A 55 -9.74 -15.37 -8.02
N THR A 56 -8.58 -15.28 -8.66
CA THR A 56 -7.50 -16.26 -8.51
C THR A 56 -6.96 -16.36 -7.08
N LEU A 57 -6.78 -15.21 -6.40
CA LEU A 57 -6.32 -15.19 -5.01
C LEU A 57 -7.38 -15.73 -4.06
N TRP A 58 -8.64 -15.34 -4.28
CA TRP A 58 -9.77 -15.82 -3.50
C TRP A 58 -9.96 -17.32 -3.62
N GLU A 59 -9.96 -17.84 -4.85
CA GLU A 59 -10.07 -19.28 -5.12
C GLU A 59 -8.94 -20.08 -4.47
N ALA A 60 -7.70 -19.59 -4.57
CA ALA A 60 -6.55 -20.20 -3.91
C ALA A 60 -6.72 -20.25 -2.39
N HIS A 61 -7.17 -19.14 -1.80
CA HIS A 61 -7.43 -19.06 -0.36
C HIS A 61 -8.52 -20.05 0.08
N MET A 62 -9.66 -20.05 -0.61
CA MET A 62 -10.81 -20.89 -0.30
C MET A 62 -10.55 -22.38 -0.56
N ALA A 63 -9.63 -22.72 -1.46
CA ALA A 63 -9.19 -24.09 -1.66
C ALA A 63 -8.30 -24.61 -0.52
N ASP A 64 -7.53 -23.73 0.13
CA ASP A 64 -6.58 -24.09 1.17
C ASP A 64 -7.19 -24.02 2.57
N LEU A 65 -8.06 -23.05 2.85
CA LEU A 65 -8.64 -22.80 4.17
C LEU A 65 -9.31 -24.03 4.82
N PRO A 66 -10.12 -24.86 4.12
CA PRO A 66 -10.78 -26.02 4.73
C PRO A 66 -9.81 -27.13 5.20
N LYS A 67 -8.56 -27.10 4.73
CA LYS A 67 -7.51 -28.04 5.13
C LYS A 67 -6.84 -27.64 6.45
N MET A 68 -7.01 -26.38 6.86
CA MET A 68 -6.31 -25.78 7.98
C MET A 68 -7.08 -25.96 9.28
N ARG A 69 -6.40 -26.42 10.32
CA ARG A 69 -6.94 -26.59 11.66
C ARG A 69 -6.15 -25.78 12.67
N ALA A 70 -6.81 -24.92 13.43
CA ALA A 70 -6.15 -24.17 14.50
C ALA A 70 -5.62 -25.14 15.56
N VAL A 71 -4.42 -24.88 16.12
CA VAL A 71 -3.83 -25.74 17.15
C VAL A 71 -3.33 -24.97 18.37
N ALA A 72 -2.97 -23.69 18.20
CA ALA A 72 -2.51 -22.82 19.27
C ALA A 72 -2.73 -21.34 18.92
N THR A 73 -2.70 -20.47 19.93
CA THR A 73 -2.67 -19.01 19.78
C THR A 73 -1.40 -18.44 20.38
N GLY A 74 -0.89 -17.35 19.79
CA GLY A 74 0.24 -16.58 20.29
C GLY A 74 -0.18 -15.49 21.27
N PRO A 75 0.77 -14.65 21.71
CA PRO A 75 0.46 -13.49 22.54
C PRO A 75 -0.32 -12.44 21.75
N THR A 76 -1.25 -11.77 22.41
CA THR A 76 -1.95 -10.61 21.83
C THR A 76 -0.98 -9.46 21.59
N ILE A 77 -1.02 -8.93 20.37
CA ILE A 77 -0.27 -7.76 19.92
C ILE A 77 -1.27 -6.61 19.84
N ASN A 78 -0.95 -5.50 20.49
CA ASN A 78 -1.78 -4.30 20.44
C ASN A 78 -1.32 -3.40 19.30
N GLY A 79 -2.27 -2.94 18.48
CA GLY A 79 -2.06 -1.80 17.61
C GLY A 79 -1.80 -0.51 18.41
N ARG A 80 -1.50 0.60 17.70
CA ARG A 80 -1.34 1.91 18.36
C ARG A 80 -2.58 2.33 19.14
N GLN A 81 -3.76 2.07 18.57
CA GLN A 81 -5.02 2.16 19.28
C GLN A 81 -5.28 0.83 19.98
N ALA A 82 -5.55 0.90 21.29
CA ALA A 82 -5.89 -0.25 22.12
C ALA A 82 -7.18 -0.99 21.68
N MET A 83 -7.94 -0.45 20.71
CA MET A 83 -9.12 -1.12 20.16
C MET A 83 -8.75 -2.23 19.16
N PHE A 84 -7.56 -2.19 18.57
CA PHE A 84 -7.11 -3.20 17.61
C PHE A 84 -6.16 -4.17 18.29
N GLU A 85 -6.68 -5.35 18.60
CA GLU A 85 -5.94 -6.47 19.15
C GLU A 85 -5.74 -7.54 18.07
N TYR A 86 -4.50 -7.99 17.94
CA TYR A 86 -4.11 -9.00 16.97
C TYR A 86 -3.58 -10.21 17.73
N THR A 87 -4.20 -11.37 17.53
CA THR A 87 -3.75 -12.62 18.14
C THR A 87 -3.26 -13.54 17.04
N PRO A 88 -1.94 -13.80 16.94
CA PRO A 88 -1.41 -14.78 16.02
C PRO A 88 -2.00 -16.17 16.30
N ILE A 89 -2.25 -16.95 15.25
CA ILE A 89 -2.82 -18.29 15.36
C ILE A 89 -1.91 -19.26 14.62
N VAL A 90 -1.67 -20.40 15.27
CA VAL A 90 -0.94 -21.51 14.67
C VAL A 90 -1.94 -22.50 14.11
N PHE A 91 -1.80 -22.80 12.83
CA PHE A 91 -2.61 -23.78 12.10
C PHE A 91 -1.77 -25.00 11.72
N THR A 92 -2.44 -26.09 11.37
CA THR A 92 -1.84 -27.23 10.68
C THR A 92 -2.72 -27.67 9.51
N ASP A 93 -2.09 -28.10 8.42
CA ASP A 93 -2.74 -28.82 7.30
C ASP A 93 -2.68 -30.35 7.47
N GLY A 94 -2.14 -30.82 8.59
CA GLY A 94 -1.84 -32.23 8.86
C GLY A 94 -0.39 -32.63 8.56
N GLU A 95 0.30 -31.88 7.70
CA GLU A 95 1.67 -32.14 7.29
C GLU A 95 2.68 -31.21 7.96
N GLN A 96 2.32 -29.97 8.23
CA GLN A 96 3.19 -28.98 8.88
C GLN A 96 2.39 -27.95 9.70
N LEU A 97 3.11 -27.07 10.38
CA LEU A 97 2.57 -25.91 11.08
C LEU A 97 2.65 -24.66 10.19
N PHE A 98 1.67 -23.78 10.34
CA PHE A 98 1.64 -22.44 9.77
C PHE A 98 1.36 -21.42 10.85
N LEU A 99 2.02 -20.26 10.79
CA LEU A 99 1.75 -19.12 11.66
C LEU A 99 1.01 -18.05 10.85
N ALA A 100 -0.25 -17.81 11.20
CA ALA A 100 -1.01 -16.65 10.75
C ALA A 100 -0.84 -15.53 11.77
N LEU A 101 -0.39 -14.34 11.36
CA LEU A 101 -0.25 -13.20 12.28
C LEU A 101 -1.62 -12.61 12.67
N ASN A 102 -2.61 -12.78 11.81
CA ASN A 102 -4.03 -12.52 12.05
C ASN A 102 -4.86 -13.55 11.26
N TYR A 103 -6.03 -13.94 11.76
CA TYR A 103 -6.95 -14.83 11.04
C TYR A 103 -7.48 -14.23 9.73
N SER A 104 -7.51 -12.90 9.62
CA SER A 104 -7.91 -12.18 8.39
C SER A 104 -6.82 -12.15 7.31
N HIS A 105 -5.63 -12.66 7.61
CA HIS A 105 -4.60 -12.84 6.58
C HIS A 105 -4.97 -14.04 5.70
N PRO A 106 -4.91 -13.92 4.36
CA PRO A 106 -5.12 -15.05 3.47
C PRO A 106 -4.11 -16.17 3.73
N THR A 107 -4.52 -17.42 3.51
CA THR A 107 -3.72 -18.64 3.76
C THR A 107 -2.38 -18.66 3.02
N TYR A 108 -2.29 -18.09 1.83
CA TYR A 108 -1.05 -18.01 1.06
C TYR A 108 -0.04 -16.99 1.63
N LEU A 109 -0.44 -16.20 2.64
CA LEU A 109 0.44 -15.32 3.40
C LEU A 109 0.86 -15.93 4.75
N TRP A 110 0.31 -17.07 5.15
CA TRP A 110 0.68 -17.69 6.42
C TRP A 110 2.10 -18.25 6.37
N LEU A 111 2.88 -17.99 7.42
CA LEU A 111 4.29 -18.35 7.49
C LEU A 111 4.43 -19.87 7.70
N PRO A 112 5.05 -20.62 6.79
CA PRO A 112 5.29 -22.04 7.00
C PRO A 112 6.35 -22.24 8.09
N CYS A 113 6.04 -23.04 9.11
CA CYS A 113 6.94 -23.33 10.24
C CYS A 113 7.46 -24.78 10.22
N GLY A 114 7.05 -25.59 9.24
CA GLY A 114 7.39 -27.01 9.18
C GLY A 114 6.87 -27.77 10.40
N ARG A 115 7.64 -28.75 10.88
CA ARG A 115 7.37 -29.47 12.16
C ARG A 115 8.39 -29.09 13.25
N ASP A 116 8.93 -27.87 13.22
CA ASP A 116 9.95 -27.44 14.16
C ASP A 116 9.44 -26.32 15.08
N MET A 117 9.36 -26.63 16.38
CA MET A 117 8.97 -25.66 17.39
C MET A 117 9.99 -24.51 17.53
N GLY A 118 11.27 -24.77 17.25
CA GLY A 118 12.30 -23.73 17.26
C GLY A 118 12.07 -22.69 16.17
N GLU A 119 11.63 -23.14 15.00
CA GLU A 119 11.28 -22.27 13.87
C GLU A 119 10.02 -21.46 14.16
N LEU A 120 8.94 -22.10 14.63
CA LEU A 120 7.74 -21.40 15.09
C LEU A 120 8.06 -20.33 16.14
N ALA A 121 8.86 -20.67 17.14
CA ALA A 121 9.27 -19.73 18.19
C ALA A 121 10.09 -18.54 17.64
N ARG A 122 10.97 -18.80 16.68
CA ARG A 122 11.78 -17.78 16.02
C ARG A 122 10.90 -16.81 15.23
N LEU A 123 9.97 -17.33 14.43
CA LEU A 123 9.04 -16.53 13.63
C LEU A 123 8.10 -15.72 14.51
N LEU A 124 7.52 -16.34 15.53
CA LEU A 124 6.61 -15.65 16.45
C LEU A 124 7.30 -14.47 17.14
N ARG A 125 8.48 -14.69 17.74
CA ARG A 125 9.26 -13.59 18.36
C ARG A 125 9.61 -12.50 17.36
N GLY A 126 9.94 -12.90 16.12
CA GLY A 126 10.26 -11.99 15.03
C GLY A 126 9.20 -10.94 14.74
N TYR A 127 7.93 -11.25 15.00
CA TYR A 127 6.80 -10.34 14.78
C TYR A 127 6.20 -9.77 16.06
N THR A 128 6.35 -10.45 17.21
CA THR A 128 5.84 -9.95 18.50
C THR A 128 6.82 -9.02 19.22
N GLU A 129 8.12 -9.17 18.93
CA GLU A 129 9.22 -8.42 19.57
C GLU A 129 10.01 -7.59 18.54
N ALA A 130 9.46 -7.38 17.35
CA ALA A 130 10.10 -6.59 16.30
C ALA A 130 10.42 -5.18 16.81
N PRO A 131 11.66 -4.69 16.68
CA PRO A 131 11.98 -3.33 17.05
C PRO A 131 11.33 -2.35 16.06
N ARG A 132 10.85 -1.21 16.57
CA ARG A 132 10.50 -0.07 15.72
C ARG A 132 11.77 0.71 15.40
N LEU A 133 12.25 0.54 14.17
CA LEU A 133 13.43 1.23 13.67
C LEU A 133 13.06 2.61 13.12
N ALA A 134 14.00 3.56 13.15
CA ALA A 134 13.82 4.78 12.38
C ALA A 134 13.84 4.46 10.88
N ARG A 135 13.16 5.27 10.05
CA ARG A 135 13.04 4.98 8.61
C ARG A 135 14.38 4.88 7.89
N ALA A 136 15.36 5.66 8.35
CA ALA A 136 16.71 5.68 7.80
C ALA A 136 17.56 4.45 8.18
N GLU A 137 17.13 3.66 9.18
CA GLU A 137 17.90 2.52 9.70
C GLU A 137 17.56 1.20 8.99
N PHE A 138 16.50 1.17 8.19
CA PHE A 138 16.11 -0.04 7.46
C PHE A 138 17.17 -0.44 6.42
N PRO A 139 17.59 -1.73 6.41
CA PRO A 139 18.62 -2.21 5.50
C PRO A 139 18.13 -2.36 4.04
N ARG A 140 16.80 -2.46 3.83
CA ARG A 140 16.20 -2.51 2.49
C ARG A 140 15.41 -1.24 2.24
N VAL A 141 15.64 -0.66 1.06
CA VAL A 141 14.79 0.35 0.44
C VAL A 141 14.50 -0.14 -0.97
N HIS A 142 13.23 -0.30 -1.30
CA HIS A 142 12.78 -0.79 -2.60
C HIS A 142 11.75 0.18 -3.18
N ARG A 143 11.78 0.43 -4.48
CA ARG A 143 10.85 1.34 -5.16
C ARG A 143 10.27 0.67 -6.39
N ALA A 144 8.98 0.87 -6.62
CA ALA A 144 8.28 0.34 -7.78
C ALA A 144 7.16 1.27 -8.23
N CYS A 145 6.99 1.36 -9.54
CA CYS A 145 5.84 2.03 -10.12
C CYS A 145 4.59 1.15 -9.98
N MET A 146 3.50 1.76 -9.52
CA MET A 146 2.18 1.13 -9.41
C MET A 146 1.30 1.43 -10.62
N GLY A 147 1.75 2.29 -11.53
CA GLY A 147 0.96 2.78 -12.65
C GLY A 147 0.06 3.96 -12.26
N PHE A 148 -0.87 4.28 -13.14
CA PHE A 148 -1.72 5.46 -13.01
C PHE A 148 -2.88 5.21 -12.04
N ILE A 149 -3.40 6.29 -11.46
CA ILE A 149 -4.54 6.28 -10.54
C ILE A 149 -5.75 5.48 -11.06
N GLN A 150 -6.05 5.59 -12.36
CA GLN A 150 -7.19 4.92 -13.00
C GLN A 150 -6.95 3.43 -13.23
N GLN A 151 -5.69 2.99 -13.26
CA GLN A 151 -5.32 1.59 -13.45
C GLN A 151 -5.38 0.81 -12.14
N ASN A 152 -5.18 1.49 -11.02
CA ASN A 152 -5.26 0.91 -9.70
C ASN A 152 -6.68 1.04 -9.17
N ARG A 153 -7.24 -0.05 -8.68
CA ARG A 153 -8.58 -0.05 -8.10
C ARG A 153 -8.60 -0.67 -6.72
N VAL A 154 -9.36 -0.05 -5.83
CA VAL A 154 -9.57 -0.52 -4.46
C VAL A 154 -11.07 -0.64 -4.18
N PRO A 155 -11.51 -1.59 -3.34
CA PRO A 155 -12.91 -1.72 -2.98
C PRO A 155 -13.32 -0.54 -2.10
N ASN A 156 -14.40 0.13 -2.47
CA ASN A 156 -15.08 1.10 -1.62
C ASN A 156 -15.61 0.36 -0.37
N PRO A 157 -15.29 0.80 0.86
CA PRO A 157 -15.66 0.07 2.07
C PRO A 157 -17.17 0.05 2.35
N TYR A 158 -17.96 0.91 1.70
CA TYR A 158 -19.41 1.02 1.89
C TYR A 158 -20.21 0.25 0.84
N SER A 159 -19.79 0.31 -0.43
CA SER A 159 -20.49 -0.37 -1.54
C SER A 159 -19.85 -1.69 -1.96
N GLY A 160 -18.57 -1.89 -1.68
CA GLY A 160 -17.76 -3.00 -2.19
C GLY A 160 -17.33 -2.84 -3.65
N GLU A 161 -17.80 -1.80 -4.35
CA GLU A 161 -17.43 -1.56 -5.76
C GLU A 161 -15.98 -1.12 -5.88
N LEU A 162 -15.34 -1.51 -6.99
CA LEU A 162 -13.95 -1.15 -7.27
C LEU A 162 -13.87 0.28 -7.84
N VAL A 163 -13.38 1.20 -7.03
CA VAL A 163 -13.13 2.61 -7.40
C VAL A 163 -11.66 2.83 -7.74
N ALA A 164 -11.36 3.89 -8.48
CA ALA A 164 -9.98 4.27 -8.76
C ALA A 164 -9.24 4.62 -7.45
N ALA A 165 -7.94 4.34 -7.39
CA ALA A 165 -7.15 4.47 -6.17
C ALA A 165 -6.71 5.92 -5.90
N TYR A 166 -7.68 6.82 -5.69
CA TYR A 166 -7.42 8.18 -5.22
C TYR A 166 -6.82 8.19 -3.81
N PRO A 167 -6.09 9.25 -3.42
CA PRO A 167 -5.49 9.36 -2.09
C PRO A 167 -6.43 8.99 -0.95
N HIS A 168 -7.67 9.50 -0.96
CA HIS A 168 -8.66 9.20 0.07
C HIS A 168 -9.17 7.76 0.03
N ASP A 169 -9.30 7.14 -1.15
CA ASP A 169 -9.73 5.76 -1.30
C ASP A 169 -8.64 4.77 -0.85
N LEU A 170 -7.38 5.06 -1.17
CA LEU A 170 -6.23 4.33 -0.64
C LEU A 170 -6.15 4.45 0.89
N GLN A 171 -6.38 5.64 1.43
CA GLN A 171 -6.44 5.85 2.87
C GLN A 171 -7.53 4.97 3.51
N ARG A 172 -8.75 4.97 2.95
CA ARG A 172 -9.85 4.12 3.41
C ARG A 172 -9.47 2.63 3.34
N HIS A 173 -8.93 2.19 2.21
CA HIS A 173 -8.51 0.81 2.01
C HIS A 173 -7.55 0.34 3.12
N TRP A 174 -6.48 1.10 3.38
CA TRP A 174 -5.51 0.72 4.42
C TRP A 174 -6.01 0.94 5.84
N THR A 175 -6.96 1.84 6.08
CA THR A 175 -7.61 1.97 7.40
C THR A 175 -8.31 0.68 7.82
N PHE A 176 -8.83 -0.11 6.87
CA PHE A 176 -9.43 -1.43 7.13
C PHE A 176 -8.45 -2.60 6.95
N SER A 177 -7.20 -2.34 6.53
CA SER A 177 -6.26 -3.41 6.22
C SER A 177 -5.73 -4.08 7.49
N PRO A 178 -5.75 -5.44 7.57
CA PRO A 178 -5.18 -6.15 8.71
C PRO A 178 -3.65 -6.20 8.70
N PHE A 179 -3.02 -5.53 7.72
CA PHE A 179 -1.58 -5.51 7.51
C PHE A 179 -0.93 -4.17 7.88
N ALA A 180 -1.70 -3.08 7.75
CA ALA A 180 -1.21 -1.73 7.90
C ALA A 180 -1.71 -1.09 9.19
N ASP A 181 -0.89 -0.22 9.77
CA ASP A 181 -1.33 0.69 10.80
C ASP A 181 -2.39 1.65 10.22
N THR A 182 -3.43 1.93 11.01
CA THR A 182 -4.52 2.83 10.63
C THR A 182 -4.02 4.25 10.39
N TYR A 183 -2.90 4.62 11.01
CA TYR A 183 -2.34 5.96 10.95
C TYR A 183 -1.33 6.16 9.84
N GLN A 184 -1.48 7.28 9.15
CA GLN A 184 -0.57 7.72 8.11
C GLN A 184 -0.01 9.11 8.41
N TRP A 185 1.03 9.50 7.68
CA TRP A 185 1.55 10.86 7.69
C TRP A 185 2.02 11.27 6.30
N GLY A 186 2.03 12.58 6.06
CA GLY A 186 2.39 13.20 4.79
C GLY A 186 3.90 13.46 4.65
N SER A 187 4.30 13.94 3.48
CA SER A 187 5.70 14.26 3.17
C SER A 187 6.33 15.33 4.07
N ALA A 188 5.55 16.15 4.79
CA ALA A 188 6.13 17.11 5.73
C ALA A 188 6.92 16.45 6.89
N TYR A 189 6.71 15.16 7.14
CA TYR A 189 7.38 14.42 8.21
C TYR A 189 8.30 13.34 7.63
N ARG A 190 9.60 13.56 7.83
CA ARG A 190 10.62 12.59 7.43
C ARG A 190 10.51 11.29 8.21
N GLU A 191 10.24 11.35 9.50
CA GLU A 191 10.06 10.18 10.38
C GLU A 191 8.60 10.04 10.78
N ASP A 192 8.25 8.88 11.31
CA ASP A 192 6.91 8.61 11.85
C ASP A 192 6.61 9.53 13.05
N PRO A 193 5.66 10.48 12.92
CA PRO A 193 5.37 11.44 13.97
C PRO A 193 4.45 10.87 15.06
N TRP A 194 3.89 9.68 14.85
CA TRP A 194 2.94 9.08 15.79
C TRP A 194 3.64 8.45 16.98
N GLU A 195 3.04 8.59 18.17
CA GLU A 195 3.51 7.90 19.36
C GLU A 195 3.33 6.38 19.25
N PRO A 196 4.20 5.56 19.87
CA PRO A 196 4.10 4.11 19.75
C PRO A 196 2.79 3.50 20.25
N SER A 197 2.17 4.16 21.22
CA SER A 197 0.86 3.84 21.77
C SER A 197 0.08 5.14 21.90
N LEU A 198 -1.19 5.11 21.50
CA LEU A 198 -2.14 6.21 21.67
C LEU A 198 -3.10 5.93 22.83
N ALA A 199 -2.79 4.94 23.67
CA ALA A 199 -3.57 4.64 24.85
C ALA A 199 -3.62 5.85 25.78
N GLY A 200 -4.85 6.30 26.11
CA GLY A 200 -5.08 7.46 26.97
C GLY A 200 -5.32 8.78 26.23
N LEU A 201 -5.12 8.84 24.91
CA LEU A 201 -5.59 9.98 24.11
C LEU A 201 -7.10 9.87 23.86
N ASN A 202 -7.79 11.00 23.91
CA ASN A 202 -9.19 11.04 23.47
C ASN A 202 -9.27 11.14 21.93
N GLN A 203 -10.43 10.86 21.37
CA GLN A 203 -10.63 10.84 19.91
C GLN A 203 -10.39 12.22 19.25
N ILE A 204 -10.66 13.32 19.96
CA ILE A 204 -10.46 14.67 19.43
C ILE A 204 -8.96 14.95 19.26
N ASP A 205 -8.13 14.58 20.25
CA ASP A 205 -6.68 14.74 20.16
C ASP A 205 -6.10 13.93 19.00
N VAL A 206 -6.60 12.71 18.80
CA VAL A 206 -6.20 11.86 17.67
C VAL A 206 -6.56 12.52 16.33
N VAL A 207 -7.76 13.10 16.20
CA VAL A 207 -8.19 13.81 14.98
C VAL A 207 -7.34 15.06 14.72
N ILE A 208 -7.06 15.85 15.75
CA ILE A 208 -6.20 17.05 15.63
C ILE A 208 -4.81 16.66 15.14
N ARG A 209 -4.20 15.64 15.76
CA ARG A 209 -2.88 15.14 15.34
C ARG A 209 -2.90 14.55 13.94
N SER A 210 -3.97 13.84 13.58
CA SER A 210 -4.11 13.29 12.23
C SER A 210 -4.11 14.38 11.17
N ARG A 211 -4.82 15.48 11.38
CA ARG A 211 -4.83 16.63 10.46
C ARG A 211 -3.45 17.30 10.35
N GLU A 212 -2.75 17.39 11.47
CA GLU A 212 -1.39 17.93 11.48
C GLU A 212 -0.42 17.01 10.72
N TYR A 213 -0.49 15.70 10.95
CA TYR A 213 0.49 14.76 10.42
C TYR A 213 0.30 14.40 8.96
N VAL A 214 -0.86 14.67 8.33
CA VAL A 214 -1.07 14.46 6.88
C VAL A 214 -0.54 15.57 5.99
N LYS A 215 0.03 16.65 6.57
CA LYS A 215 0.60 17.77 5.81
C LYS A 215 1.67 17.33 4.81
N GLN A 216 1.70 17.99 3.67
CA GLN A 216 2.70 17.81 2.63
C GLN A 216 3.81 18.87 2.73
N GLY A 217 5.04 18.52 2.36
CA GLY A 217 6.16 19.44 2.36
C GLY A 217 6.22 20.27 1.07
N ASP A 218 6.51 21.57 1.19
CA ASP A 218 6.47 22.55 0.08
C ASP A 218 7.38 22.24 -1.13
N ASN A 219 8.32 21.30 -1.00
CA ASN A 219 9.24 20.89 -2.07
C ASN A 219 9.40 19.36 -2.15
N GLU A 220 8.47 18.61 -1.56
CA GLU A 220 8.48 17.16 -1.61
C GLU A 220 7.37 16.65 -2.54
N VAL A 221 7.57 15.45 -3.07
CA VAL A 221 6.49 14.76 -3.79
C VAL A 221 5.37 14.46 -2.79
N CYS A 222 4.13 14.82 -3.15
CA CYS A 222 2.96 14.49 -2.35
C CYS A 222 2.97 13.00 -2.05
N SER A 223 2.94 12.67 -0.77
CA SER A 223 3.02 11.28 -0.37
C SER A 223 2.39 11.00 0.98
N PHE A 224 2.05 9.73 1.15
CA PHE A 224 1.48 9.19 2.37
C PHE A 224 2.30 7.99 2.80
N THR A 225 2.79 8.00 4.04
CA THR A 225 3.55 6.89 4.60
C THR A 225 2.75 6.24 5.73
N ARG A 226 2.87 4.92 5.84
CA ARG A 226 2.30 4.10 6.92
C ARG A 226 3.32 3.08 7.42
N SER A 227 3.12 2.66 8.67
CA SER A 227 3.77 1.49 9.27
C SER A 227 2.92 0.25 9.00
N THR A 228 3.55 -0.92 8.94
CA THR A 228 2.85 -2.20 9.07
C THR A 228 2.67 -2.57 10.54
N VAL A 229 1.69 -3.44 10.82
CA VAL A 229 1.30 -3.78 12.19
C VAL A 229 2.35 -4.58 12.93
N PHE A 230 2.96 -5.58 12.27
CA PHE A 230 3.73 -6.63 12.95
C PHE A 230 5.24 -6.47 12.74
N SER A 231 5.69 -6.25 11.51
CA SER A 231 7.11 -6.04 11.20
C SER A 231 7.57 -4.61 11.39
N HIS A 232 6.65 -3.67 11.62
CA HIS A 232 6.91 -2.23 11.71
C HIS A 232 7.69 -1.68 10.50
N SER A 233 7.53 -2.33 9.34
CA SER A 233 8.06 -1.86 8.08
C SER A 233 7.27 -0.65 7.61
N TYR A 234 7.86 0.13 6.70
CA TYR A 234 7.18 1.29 6.13
C TYR A 234 6.89 1.11 4.66
N PHE A 235 5.71 1.54 4.24
CA PHE A 235 5.40 1.78 2.84
C PHE A 235 4.96 3.23 2.66
N LYS A 236 5.50 3.87 1.63
CA LYS A 236 5.24 5.25 1.24
C LYS A 236 4.68 5.25 -0.17
N MET A 237 3.58 5.95 -0.36
CA MET A 237 2.89 6.14 -1.62
C MET A 237 3.15 7.55 -2.11
N GLU A 238 3.79 7.70 -3.27
CA GLU A 238 4.11 8.98 -3.87
C GLU A 238 3.24 9.23 -5.09
N LEU A 239 2.52 10.37 -5.10
CA LEU A 239 1.75 10.84 -6.24
C LEU A 239 2.62 11.77 -7.06
N HIS A 240 3.11 11.25 -8.19
CA HIS A 240 3.88 12.01 -9.16
C HIS A 240 2.93 12.72 -10.15
N ARG A 241 3.48 13.56 -11.03
CA ARG A 241 2.70 14.22 -12.10
C ARG A 241 1.90 13.19 -12.92
N SER A 242 0.86 13.66 -13.59
CA SER A 242 -0.06 12.81 -14.39
C SER A 242 -0.77 11.72 -13.57
N CYS A 243 -0.88 11.90 -12.26
CA CYS A 243 -1.50 10.93 -11.35
C CYS A 243 -0.83 9.54 -11.38
N LEU A 244 0.50 9.52 -11.46
CA LEU A 244 1.30 8.30 -11.43
C LEU A 244 1.65 7.94 -9.98
N TRP A 245 1.33 6.72 -9.56
CA TRP A 245 1.70 6.20 -8.24
C TRP A 245 3.07 5.50 -8.28
N VAL A 246 3.92 5.83 -7.31
CA VAL A 246 5.14 5.09 -6.99
C VAL A 246 5.10 4.68 -5.53
N MET A 247 5.38 3.41 -5.26
CA MET A 247 5.58 2.92 -3.90
C MET A 247 7.07 2.91 -3.54
N GLU A 248 7.36 3.25 -2.30
CA GLU A 248 8.64 3.00 -1.65
C GLU A 248 8.42 2.14 -0.41
N LEU A 249 9.18 1.05 -0.32
CA LEU A 249 9.13 0.07 0.76
C LEU A 249 10.44 0.14 1.55
N ARG A 250 10.35 0.21 2.88
CA ARG A 250 11.49 0.16 3.80
C ARG A 250 11.26 -0.91 4.83
N TYR A 251 12.15 -1.89 4.90
CA TYR A 251 11.93 -3.07 5.73
C TYR A 251 13.22 -3.78 6.13
N ASP A 252 13.11 -4.58 7.18
CA ASP A 252 14.09 -5.61 7.55
C ASP A 252 13.66 -6.91 6.86
N PRO A 253 14.54 -7.61 6.13
CA PRO A 253 14.20 -8.87 5.47
C PRO A 253 13.45 -9.86 6.37
N SER A 254 12.42 -10.49 5.81
CA SER A 254 11.57 -11.43 6.51
C SER A 254 12.35 -12.57 7.14
N LEU A 255 12.06 -12.83 8.42
CA LEU A 255 12.61 -13.96 9.14
C LEU A 255 12.09 -15.29 8.60
N GLY A 256 10.86 -15.35 8.08
CA GLY A 256 10.26 -16.57 7.52
C GLY A 256 10.42 -16.67 6.01
N GLY A 257 11.55 -16.19 5.49
CA GLY A 257 11.83 -15.98 4.07
C GLY A 257 11.20 -17.00 3.14
N GLY A 258 10.70 -16.51 2.00
CA GLY A 258 10.14 -17.36 0.94
C GLY A 258 8.63 -17.25 0.75
N VAL A 259 7.87 -16.57 1.61
CA VAL A 259 6.42 -16.37 1.38
C VAL A 259 6.16 -15.52 0.12
N SER A 260 6.79 -14.34 0.01
CA SER A 260 6.64 -13.51 -1.20
C SER A 260 7.28 -14.16 -2.42
N GLN A 261 8.37 -14.90 -2.26
CA GLN A 261 8.96 -15.71 -3.34
C GLN A 261 7.99 -16.79 -3.83
N ALA A 262 7.44 -17.60 -2.93
CA ALA A 262 6.49 -18.66 -3.27
C ALA A 262 5.22 -18.07 -3.91
N PHE A 263 4.79 -16.89 -3.46
CA PHE A 263 3.72 -16.15 -4.11
C PHE A 263 4.09 -15.77 -5.54
N ASN A 264 5.27 -15.17 -5.76
CA ASN A 264 5.73 -14.79 -7.10
C ASN A 264 5.77 -16.00 -8.04
N GLU A 265 6.28 -17.13 -7.56
CA GLU A 265 6.34 -18.39 -8.31
C GLU A 265 4.95 -18.95 -8.63
N ARG A 266 3.99 -18.83 -7.70
CA ARG A 266 2.61 -19.36 -7.86
C ARG A 266 1.73 -18.48 -8.74
N PHE A 267 1.86 -17.16 -8.65
CA PHE A 267 0.92 -16.19 -9.22
C PHE A 267 1.53 -15.20 -10.22
N GLY A 268 2.84 -15.23 -10.45
CA GLY A 268 3.52 -14.36 -11.44
C GLY A 268 3.79 -12.94 -10.96
N GLY A 269 4.10 -12.77 -9.67
CA GLY A 269 4.43 -11.47 -9.07
C GLY A 269 5.89 -11.05 -9.25
N GLY A 270 6.14 -9.74 -9.13
CA GLY A 270 7.47 -9.12 -9.20
C GLY A 270 7.97 -8.55 -7.86
N PHE A 271 7.41 -9.00 -6.73
CA PHE A 271 7.71 -8.45 -5.41
C PHE A 271 9.09 -8.89 -4.90
N PRO A 272 9.77 -8.12 -4.03
CA PRO A 272 10.98 -8.61 -3.38
C PRO A 272 10.75 -9.94 -2.63
N PRO A 273 11.65 -10.93 -2.79
CA PRO A 273 11.46 -12.29 -2.26
C PRO A 273 11.61 -12.40 -0.73
N ASP A 274 12.11 -11.33 -0.10
CA ASP A 274 12.38 -11.22 1.34
C ASP A 274 11.44 -10.23 2.05
N LEU A 275 10.29 -9.87 1.46
CA LEU A 275 9.31 -9.01 2.12
C LEU A 275 8.74 -9.65 3.40
N PRO A 276 8.64 -8.89 4.51
CA PRO A 276 7.78 -9.26 5.63
C PRO A 276 6.34 -9.48 5.18
N VAL A 277 5.69 -10.50 5.71
CA VAL A 277 4.35 -10.93 5.28
C VAL A 277 3.30 -9.82 5.39
N ASP A 278 3.33 -9.01 6.44
CA ASP A 278 2.39 -7.91 6.60
C ASP A 278 2.67 -6.77 5.63
N LEU A 279 3.93 -6.40 5.41
CA LEU A 279 4.27 -5.46 4.34
C LEU A 279 3.81 -5.98 2.97
N PHE A 280 4.05 -7.26 2.68
CA PHE A 280 3.62 -7.87 1.44
C PHE A 280 2.10 -7.85 1.29
N GLY A 281 1.36 -8.22 2.34
CA GLY A 281 -0.11 -8.17 2.36
C GLY A 281 -0.65 -6.74 2.17
N ALA A 282 0.01 -5.72 2.72
CA ALA A 282 -0.41 -4.33 2.59
C ALA A 282 -0.33 -3.78 1.16
N ILE A 283 0.60 -4.31 0.35
CA ILE A 283 0.79 -3.88 -1.05
C ILE A 283 0.29 -4.91 -2.07
N LEU A 284 -0.28 -6.03 -1.59
CA LEU A 284 -0.79 -7.08 -2.43
C LEU A 284 -1.93 -6.55 -3.31
N GLY A 285 -1.97 -6.97 -4.57
CA GLY A 285 -3.01 -6.60 -5.53
C GLY A 285 -2.75 -5.31 -6.31
N PHE A 286 -1.75 -4.52 -5.91
CA PHE A 286 -1.28 -3.41 -6.71
C PHE A 286 -0.24 -3.87 -7.74
N TYR A 287 -0.15 -3.13 -8.85
CA TYR A 287 0.95 -3.33 -9.79
C TYR A 287 2.29 -2.99 -9.12
N HIS A 288 3.34 -3.70 -9.55
CA HIS A 288 4.66 -3.58 -8.97
C HIS A 288 5.72 -3.69 -10.06
N TYR A 289 6.07 -2.55 -10.66
CA TYR A 289 7.09 -2.43 -11.71
C TYR A 289 8.33 -1.74 -11.15
N PRO A 290 9.34 -2.49 -10.66
CA PRO A 290 10.61 -1.89 -10.28
C PRO A 290 11.35 -1.37 -11.52
N ALA A 291 12.29 -0.44 -11.32
CA ALA A 291 12.92 0.33 -12.40
C ALA A 291 13.52 -0.57 -13.51
N GLU A 292 14.13 -1.70 -13.12
CA GLU A 292 14.74 -2.69 -14.02
C GLU A 292 13.75 -3.44 -14.92
N THR A 293 12.45 -3.37 -14.62
CA THR A 293 11.38 -3.97 -15.44
C THR A 293 10.69 -2.97 -16.36
N ILE A 294 10.90 -1.67 -16.15
CA ILE A 294 10.28 -0.62 -16.95
C ILE A 294 11.08 -0.45 -18.23
N THR A 295 10.44 -0.75 -19.36
CA THR A 295 11.03 -0.61 -20.70
C THR A 295 10.79 0.81 -21.22
N VAL A 296 11.84 1.45 -21.75
CA VAL A 296 11.81 2.83 -22.24
C VAL A 296 12.43 2.87 -23.63
N GLU A 297 11.60 2.64 -24.64
CA GLU A 297 12.00 2.57 -26.06
C GLU A 297 11.58 3.86 -26.78
N PRO A 298 12.54 4.63 -27.33
CA PRO A 298 12.28 5.99 -27.86
C PRO A 298 11.49 6.03 -29.17
N ASP A 299 11.31 4.90 -29.84
CA ASP A 299 10.51 4.76 -31.07
C ASP A 299 9.06 4.32 -30.79
N GLU A 300 8.72 4.01 -29.55
CA GLU A 300 7.34 3.68 -29.16
C GLU A 300 6.53 4.93 -28.80
N GLU A 301 5.24 4.94 -29.15
CA GLU A 301 4.28 5.98 -28.75
C GLU A 301 4.16 6.09 -27.22
N SER A 302 4.39 4.99 -26.51
CA SER A 302 4.43 4.91 -25.05
C SER A 302 5.67 5.53 -24.41
N PHE A 303 6.65 6.02 -25.18
CA PHE A 303 7.92 6.52 -24.63
C PHE A 303 7.74 7.57 -23.52
N PRO A 304 6.93 8.63 -23.66
CA PRO A 304 6.80 9.64 -22.60
C PRO A 304 6.30 9.05 -21.28
N VAL A 305 5.34 8.11 -21.36
CA VAL A 305 4.77 7.40 -20.21
C VAL A 305 5.80 6.46 -19.58
N GLY A 306 6.52 5.69 -20.41
CA GLY A 306 7.58 4.79 -19.94
C GLY A 306 8.72 5.55 -19.25
N LEU A 307 9.18 6.66 -19.86
CA LEU A 307 10.21 7.52 -19.26
C LEU A 307 9.74 8.14 -17.95
N GLN A 308 8.48 8.58 -17.88
CA GLN A 308 7.88 9.11 -16.64
C GLN A 308 7.86 8.05 -15.53
N ALA A 309 7.37 6.84 -15.83
CA ALA A 309 7.36 5.73 -14.87
C ALA A 309 8.76 5.35 -14.38
N TYR A 310 9.72 5.29 -15.30
CA TYR A 310 11.10 4.96 -14.99
C TYR A 310 11.75 6.03 -14.10
N THR A 311 11.68 7.31 -14.51
CA THR A 311 12.26 8.44 -13.78
C THR A 311 11.64 8.62 -12.39
N ALA A 312 10.33 8.42 -12.25
CA ALA A 312 9.65 8.45 -10.95
C ALA A 312 10.14 7.36 -9.99
N THR A 313 10.46 6.18 -10.52
CA THR A 313 10.96 5.06 -9.71
C THR A 313 12.38 5.33 -9.19
N ILE A 314 13.23 6.01 -9.97
CA ILE A 314 14.63 6.29 -9.62
C ILE A 314 14.87 7.73 -9.10
N CYS A 315 13.82 8.53 -8.85
CA CYS A 315 13.96 9.97 -8.62
C CYS A 315 14.82 10.36 -7.41
N HIS A 316 15.00 9.45 -6.44
CA HIS A 316 15.84 9.68 -5.25
C HIS A 316 17.32 9.33 -5.47
N ASP A 317 17.68 8.72 -6.61
CA ASP A 317 19.05 8.57 -7.05
C ASP A 317 19.33 9.59 -8.17
N LEU A 318 19.80 10.77 -7.77
CA LEU A 318 20.11 11.86 -8.68
C LEU A 318 21.15 11.45 -9.74
N GLY A 319 22.08 10.55 -9.40
CA GLY A 319 23.07 10.05 -10.34
C GLY A 319 22.43 9.22 -11.43
N ALA A 320 21.67 8.20 -11.05
CA ALA A 320 20.95 7.34 -11.99
C ALA A 320 19.92 8.12 -12.83
N LEU A 321 19.19 9.04 -12.21
CA LEU A 321 18.19 9.88 -12.88
C LEU A 321 18.84 10.77 -13.95
N THR A 322 19.93 11.48 -13.60
CA THR A 322 20.61 12.36 -14.56
C THR A 322 21.27 11.57 -15.69
N GLU A 323 21.84 10.39 -15.41
CA GLU A 323 22.39 9.50 -16.44
C GLU A 323 21.30 9.02 -17.41
N ALA A 324 20.15 8.60 -16.87
CA ALA A 324 19.01 8.15 -17.67
C ALA A 324 18.50 9.24 -18.63
N LEU A 325 18.35 10.48 -18.14
CA LEU A 325 17.86 11.59 -18.94
C LEU A 325 18.86 12.00 -20.04
N ARG A 326 20.16 12.03 -19.72
CA ARG A 326 21.23 12.31 -20.70
C ARG A 326 21.24 11.33 -21.88
N ARG A 327 20.84 10.07 -21.67
CA ARG A 327 20.75 9.05 -22.72
C ARG A 327 19.84 9.46 -23.88
N TYR A 328 18.76 10.18 -23.58
CA TYR A 328 17.73 10.55 -24.54
C TYR A 328 17.76 12.05 -24.93
N ALA A 329 18.58 12.87 -24.26
CA ALA A 329 18.62 14.32 -24.47
C ALA A 329 18.97 14.76 -25.90
N LYS A 330 19.76 13.96 -26.63
CA LYS A 330 20.20 14.25 -28.02
C LYS A 330 19.43 13.45 -29.07
N HIS A 331 18.28 12.87 -28.71
CA HIS A 331 17.50 12.06 -29.63
C HIS A 331 16.99 12.91 -30.82
N PRO A 332 16.96 12.38 -32.06
CA PRO A 332 16.50 13.14 -33.22
C PRO A 332 15.01 13.52 -33.14
N ASP A 333 14.18 12.70 -32.49
CA ASP A 333 12.76 12.98 -32.27
C ASP A 333 12.56 14.08 -31.20
N VAL A 334 11.82 15.13 -31.57
CA VAL A 334 11.48 16.26 -30.70
C VAL A 334 10.60 15.84 -29.51
N ASN A 335 9.72 14.85 -29.69
CA ASN A 335 8.84 14.37 -28.63
C ASN A 335 9.64 13.67 -27.51
N VAL A 336 10.68 12.93 -27.90
CA VAL A 336 11.60 12.29 -26.95
C VAL A 336 12.34 13.35 -26.14
N ARG A 337 12.89 14.38 -26.79
CA ARG A 337 13.56 15.49 -26.09
C ARG A 337 12.59 16.28 -25.21
N ALA A 338 11.35 16.50 -25.65
CA ALA A 338 10.30 17.14 -24.86
C ALA A 338 9.98 16.35 -23.58
N ALA A 339 9.89 15.02 -23.66
CA ALA A 339 9.65 14.17 -22.50
C ALA A 339 10.81 14.21 -21.49
N VAL A 340 12.07 14.19 -21.96
CA VAL A 340 13.27 14.38 -21.11
C VAL A 340 13.20 15.69 -20.34
N GLN A 341 12.73 16.75 -21.01
CA GLN A 341 12.65 18.09 -20.44
C GLN A 341 11.54 18.19 -19.42
N SER A 342 10.37 17.64 -19.73
CA SER A 342 9.27 17.48 -18.78
C SER A 342 9.73 16.75 -17.50
N ALA A 343 10.53 15.70 -17.63
CA ALA A 343 11.11 15.01 -16.48
C ALA A 343 12.11 15.89 -15.69
N CYS A 344 13.00 16.62 -16.37
CA CYS A 344 13.91 17.56 -15.71
C CYS A 344 13.15 18.59 -14.87
N ILE A 345 12.10 19.16 -15.43
CA ILE A 345 11.23 20.13 -14.76
C ILE A 345 10.51 19.49 -13.56
N THR A 346 9.94 18.29 -13.76
CA THR A 346 9.19 17.56 -12.74
C THR A 346 10.03 17.27 -11.51
N TYR A 347 11.31 16.93 -11.69
CA TYR A 347 12.24 16.60 -10.61
C TYR A 347 13.18 17.75 -10.24
N ASN A 348 12.84 18.99 -10.61
CA ASN A 348 13.60 20.21 -10.29
C ASN A 348 15.10 20.14 -10.67
N LEU A 349 15.39 19.53 -11.82
CA LEU A 349 16.74 19.39 -12.38
C LEU A 349 17.10 20.60 -13.26
N GLY A 350 16.95 21.81 -12.73
CA GLY A 350 17.09 23.06 -13.50
C GLY A 350 18.40 23.17 -14.28
N ALA A 351 19.53 22.85 -13.65
CA ALA A 351 20.84 22.89 -14.32
C ALA A 351 20.96 21.90 -15.50
N LEU A 352 20.31 20.74 -15.41
CA LEU A 352 20.28 19.75 -16.49
C LEU A 352 19.34 20.21 -17.62
N ALA A 353 18.19 20.80 -17.28
CA ALA A 353 17.29 21.40 -18.26
C ALA A 353 18.00 22.51 -19.05
N GLU A 354 18.71 23.41 -18.38
CA GLU A 354 19.49 24.49 -19.00
C GLU A 354 20.61 23.96 -19.92
N GLU A 355 21.32 22.91 -19.51
CA GLU A 355 22.31 22.22 -20.36
C GLU A 355 21.66 21.75 -21.67
N PHE A 356 20.49 21.13 -21.58
CA PHE A 356 19.78 20.62 -22.75
C PHE A 356 19.18 21.75 -23.60
N TRP A 357 18.70 22.85 -23.01
CA TRP A 357 18.20 24.01 -23.75
C TRP A 357 19.30 24.69 -24.56
N ALA A 358 20.54 24.72 -24.06
CA ALA A 358 21.67 25.28 -24.78
C ALA A 358 22.05 24.48 -26.03
N GLU A 359 21.68 23.20 -26.08
CA GLU A 359 21.92 22.30 -27.22
C GLU A 359 20.69 22.11 -28.12
N GLU A 360 19.51 22.62 -27.75
CA GLU A 360 18.29 22.46 -28.53
C GLU A 360 18.34 23.26 -29.83
N THR A 361 17.93 22.61 -30.92
CA THR A 361 17.94 23.19 -32.27
C THR A 361 16.54 23.49 -32.80
N ASP A 362 15.51 22.91 -32.19
CA ASP A 362 14.12 23.15 -32.55
C ASP A 362 13.63 24.50 -32.00
N GLU A 363 13.18 25.38 -32.90
CA GLU A 363 12.79 26.76 -32.53
C GLU A 363 11.53 26.81 -31.66
N GLU A 364 10.58 25.89 -31.85
CA GLU A 364 9.34 25.85 -31.08
C GLU A 364 9.61 25.40 -29.64
N MET A 365 10.44 24.37 -29.46
CA MET A 365 10.88 23.92 -28.14
C MET A 365 11.68 25.00 -27.40
N LEU A 366 12.60 25.69 -28.08
CA LEU A 366 13.36 26.80 -27.49
C LEU A 366 12.43 27.93 -27.00
N GLU A 367 11.39 28.27 -27.75
CA GLU A 367 10.42 29.28 -27.35
C GLU A 367 9.60 28.83 -26.15
N LEU A 368 9.17 27.56 -26.10
CA LEU A 368 8.52 26.97 -24.94
C LEU A 368 9.42 27.07 -23.70
N TYR A 369 10.68 26.68 -23.80
CA TYR A 369 11.64 26.73 -22.69
C TYR A 369 11.89 28.15 -22.18
N ARG A 370 11.99 29.14 -23.09
CA ARG A 370 12.11 30.54 -22.68
C ARG A 370 10.91 30.98 -21.84
N ARG A 371 9.69 30.63 -22.23
CA ARG A 371 8.49 30.92 -21.43
C ARG A 371 8.56 30.26 -20.07
N MET A 372 8.91 28.98 -20.02
CA MET A 372 9.03 28.25 -18.75
C MET A 372 10.09 28.85 -17.82
N SER A 373 11.23 29.30 -18.36
CA SER A 373 12.29 29.95 -17.58
C SER A 373 11.87 31.32 -17.03
N GLN A 374 10.98 32.04 -17.72
CA GLN A 374 10.50 33.37 -17.33
C GLN A 374 9.42 33.34 -16.26
N PHE A 375 8.47 32.40 -16.37
CA PHE A 375 7.33 32.30 -15.46
C PHE A 375 7.58 31.32 -14.30
N GLY A 376 8.68 30.57 -14.37
CA GLY A 376 8.91 29.42 -13.50
C GLY A 376 7.95 28.27 -13.85
N VAL A 377 8.14 27.15 -13.18
CA VAL A 377 7.20 26.04 -13.23
C VAL A 377 6.57 25.94 -11.85
N SER A 378 5.27 26.22 -11.75
CA SER A 378 4.53 25.93 -10.53
C SER A 378 4.66 24.43 -10.25
N GLY A 379 5.01 24.10 -9.00
CA GLY A 379 4.96 22.74 -8.52
C GLY A 379 3.54 22.17 -8.66
N PRO A 380 3.37 20.85 -8.68
CA PRO A 380 2.04 20.27 -8.58
C PRO A 380 1.37 20.79 -7.29
N THR A 381 0.17 21.37 -7.42
CA THR A 381 -0.65 21.78 -6.29
C THR A 381 -1.55 20.62 -5.89
N TYR A 382 -1.77 20.47 -4.59
CA TYR A 382 -2.70 19.49 -4.04
C TYR A 382 -3.57 20.17 -3.00
N ASP A 383 -4.81 19.71 -2.83
CA ASP A 383 -5.71 20.16 -1.77
C ASP A 383 -5.31 19.61 -0.39
N GLU A 384 -6.14 19.86 0.63
CA GLU A 384 -5.90 19.36 2.00
C GLU A 384 -5.97 17.82 2.09
N GLN A 385 -6.56 17.17 1.09
CA GLN A 385 -6.71 15.73 0.95
C GLN A 385 -5.55 15.10 0.14
N GLY A 386 -4.66 15.93 -0.42
CA GLY A 386 -3.57 15.52 -1.28
C GLY A 386 -4.02 15.14 -2.69
N GLU A 387 -5.23 15.52 -3.07
CA GLU A 387 -5.78 15.33 -4.40
C GLU A 387 -5.32 16.49 -5.31
N PRO A 388 -5.06 16.21 -6.59
CA PRO A 388 -4.88 17.31 -7.54
C PRO A 388 -6.16 18.16 -7.52
N PRO A 389 -6.06 19.51 -7.52
CA PRO A 389 -7.25 20.34 -7.65
C PRO A 389 -8.02 19.90 -8.88
N ASP A 390 -9.35 19.81 -8.79
CA ASP A 390 -10.20 19.33 -9.88
C ASP A 390 -9.79 20.00 -11.20
N LEU A 391 -9.10 19.22 -12.03
CA LEU A 391 -8.61 19.68 -13.33
C LEU A 391 -9.77 19.77 -14.34
N TYR A 392 -10.89 19.16 -13.99
CA TYR A 392 -12.17 19.26 -14.64
C TYR A 392 -13.12 19.78 -13.56
N PRO A 393 -13.25 21.11 -13.37
CA PRO A 393 -14.43 21.60 -12.67
C PRO A 393 -15.63 20.93 -13.34
N ASP A 394 -16.49 20.28 -12.56
CA ASP A 394 -17.69 19.65 -13.09
C ASP A 394 -18.40 20.70 -13.96
N GLU A 395 -18.35 20.53 -15.29
CA GLU A 395 -18.99 21.44 -16.25
C GLU A 395 -20.53 21.41 -16.12
N ASP A 396 -21.05 20.62 -15.18
CA ASP A 396 -22.47 20.34 -14.95
C ASP A 396 -23.07 21.12 -13.75
N ASP A 397 -22.29 21.90 -13.00
CA ASP A 397 -22.82 22.69 -11.85
C ASP A 397 -23.33 24.11 -12.23
N ASP A 398 -23.32 24.47 -13.51
CA ASP A 398 -23.82 25.78 -14.02
C ASP A 398 -25.29 25.75 -14.51
N ASP A 399 -26.02 24.62 -14.39
CA ASP A 399 -27.33 24.43 -15.07
C ASP A 399 -28.60 24.60 -14.20
N ASP A 400 -28.54 24.96 -12.90
CA ASP A 400 -29.73 24.88 -12.02
C ASP A 400 -30.20 26.19 -11.31
N ASP A 401 -29.70 27.38 -11.68
CA ASP A 401 -30.07 28.63 -10.99
C ASP A 401 -30.87 29.66 -11.82
N ASP A 402 -31.38 29.32 -13.01
CA ASP A 402 -32.27 30.19 -13.79
C ASP A 402 -33.53 29.43 -14.27
N ASP A 403 -34.56 29.37 -13.42
CA ASP A 403 -35.94 29.63 -13.86
C ASP A 403 -36.81 29.97 -12.63
N ASP A 404 -36.78 31.28 -12.36
CA ASP A 404 -37.79 32.05 -11.66
C ASP A 404 -39.23 31.77 -12.17
N ASP A 405 -40.16 32.16 -11.30
CA ASP A 405 -41.49 32.72 -11.60
C ASP A 405 -42.75 31.83 -11.50
N ASP A 406 -43.53 32.22 -10.48
CA ASP A 406 -44.97 32.41 -10.50
C ASP A 406 -45.87 31.18 -10.67
N ASP A 407 -46.30 30.63 -9.54
CA ASP A 407 -47.72 30.35 -9.38
C ASP A 407 -48.22 30.83 -8.01
N SER A 408 -48.96 31.93 -8.11
CA SER A 408 -49.70 32.66 -7.09
C SER A 408 -50.48 31.76 -6.12
N PHE A 409 -50.18 31.92 -4.83
CA PHE A 409 -51.12 31.66 -3.76
C PHE A 409 -52.27 32.68 -3.85
N ASP A 410 -53.41 32.27 -4.43
CA ASP A 410 -54.67 32.97 -4.23
C ASP A 410 -55.32 32.44 -2.94
N ASP A 411 -55.34 33.32 -1.93
CA ASP A 411 -56.21 33.26 -0.77
C ASP A 411 -57.68 33.35 -1.24
N GLU A 412 -58.50 32.35 -0.95
CA GLU A 412 -59.94 32.58 -0.79
C GLU A 412 -60.44 32.06 0.57
N GLU A 413 -60.99 33.03 1.28
CA GLU A 413 -61.47 33.06 2.64
C GLU A 413 -62.69 32.14 2.90
N ASP A 414 -62.78 31.74 4.16
CA ASP A 414 -63.97 31.26 4.83
C ASP A 414 -65.19 32.18 4.62
N GLU A 415 -66.33 31.63 4.17
CA GLU A 415 -67.66 32.05 4.65
C GLU A 415 -68.65 30.86 4.76
N ALA A 416 -69.08 30.62 6.00
CA ALA A 416 -70.39 30.10 6.48
C ALA A 416 -70.90 28.69 6.11
#